data_AF-A0A7J8GZ55-F1
#
_entry.id   AF-A0A7J8GZ55-F1
#
_cell.length_a   1.000
_cell.length_b   1.000
_cell.length_c   1.000
_cell.angle_alpha   90.00
_cell.angle_beta   90.00
_cell.angle_gamma   90.00
#
_symmetry.space_group_name_H-M   'P 1'
#
loop_
_entity.id
_entity.type
_entity.pdbx_description
1 polymer ?
#
loop_
_entity_poly.entity_id
_entity_poly.type
_entity_poly.pdbx_seq_one_letter_code
_entity_poly.pdbx_strand_id
1 'polypeptide(L)'
;MTSELDIFVGNTTLIDEDVYRLWLDGYSVNDAVALRVRSGILVNVAAKLTHNKDVRDLFVDLVEKFVEPCRSDHWPLNDVRLFLNQYSASVHSLDGFRHQALWDRYMGTLRGCLLRLYHD
;
A
#
# COMPACT_ATOMS: atom_id res chain seq x y z
N MET A 1 -10.88 43.29 35.24
CA MET A 1 -11.19 42.40 34.11
C MET A 1 -10.29 41.19 34.22
N THR A 2 -10.75 40.14 34.88
CA THR A 2 -10.03 38.87 35.01
C THR A 2 -10.35 38.03 33.78
N SER A 3 -9.40 37.96 32.85
CA SER A 3 -9.52 37.08 31.69
C SER A 3 -9.39 35.64 32.18
N GLU A 4 -10.51 34.94 32.29
CA GLU A 4 -10.57 33.51 32.57
C GLU A 4 -9.98 32.79 31.34
N LEU A 5 -8.80 32.20 31.51
CA LEU A 5 -8.08 31.53 30.43
C LEU A 5 -8.59 30.09 30.40
N ASP A 6 -9.54 29.80 29.51
CA ASP A 6 -10.06 28.45 29.32
C ASP A 6 -8.97 27.52 28.78
N ILE A 7 -8.52 26.59 29.62
CA ILE A 7 -7.54 25.56 29.25
C ILE A 7 -8.31 24.37 28.67
N PHE A 8 -8.55 24.36 27.37
CA PHE A 8 -9.05 23.16 26.69
C PHE A 8 -7.93 22.14 26.51
N VAL A 9 -8.02 21.02 27.24
CA VAL A 9 -7.26 19.80 26.92
C VAL A 9 -8.05 19.04 25.86
N GLY A 10 -7.88 19.43 24.60
CA GLY A 10 -8.40 18.69 23.46
C GLY A 10 -7.40 17.61 23.07
N ASN A 11 -7.69 16.34 23.34
CA ASN A 11 -6.93 15.26 22.72
C ASN A 11 -7.17 15.31 21.21
N THR A 12 -6.17 15.73 20.43
CA THR A 12 -6.23 15.65 18.97
C THR A 12 -6.30 14.18 18.58
N THR A 13 -7.49 13.71 18.23
CA THR A 13 -7.66 12.36 17.70
C THR A 13 -7.26 12.41 16.23
N LEU A 14 -6.06 11.91 15.93
CA LEU A 14 -5.59 11.72 14.55
C LEU A 14 -6.19 10.41 14.03
N ILE A 15 -7.07 10.51 13.04
CA ILE A 15 -7.66 9.36 12.36
C ILE A 15 -7.07 9.30 10.95
N ASP A 16 -6.44 8.18 10.61
CA ASP A 16 -6.06 7.89 9.23
C ASP A 16 -7.32 7.57 8.43
N GLU A 17 -7.66 8.43 7.48
CA GLU A 17 -8.91 8.37 6.72
C GLU A 17 -9.04 7.06 5.93
N ASP A 18 -7.93 6.50 5.46
CA ASP A 18 -7.90 5.26 4.68
C ASP A 18 -8.10 4.04 5.59
N VAL A 19 -7.48 4.04 6.78
CA VAL A 19 -7.70 2.99 7.80
C VAL A 19 -9.16 3.02 8.28
N TYR A 20 -9.72 4.22 8.47
CA TYR A 20 -11.10 4.38 8.90
C TYR A 20 -12.09 3.88 7.84
N ARG A 21 -11.86 4.18 6.56
CA ARG A 21 -12.67 3.66 5.45
C ARG A 21 -12.61 2.13 5.36
N LEU A 22 -11.40 1.55 5.44
CA LEU A 22 -11.24 0.09 5.45
C LEU A 22 -11.95 -0.57 6.64
N TRP A 23 -11.95 0.08 7.80
CA TRP A 23 -12.74 -0.39 8.95
C TRP A 23 -14.25 -0.33 8.69
N LEU A 24 -14.76 0.74 8.06
CA LEU A 24 -16.16 0.86 7.65
C LEU A 24 -16.56 -0.21 6.61
N ASP A 25 -15.63 -0.63 5.76
CA ASP A 25 -15.81 -1.71 4.78
C ASP A 25 -15.80 -3.12 5.40
N GLY A 26 -15.66 -3.22 6.73
CA GLY A 26 -15.76 -4.47 7.50
C GLY A 26 -14.43 -5.16 7.76
N TYR A 27 -13.29 -4.55 7.41
CA TYR A 27 -11.98 -5.07 7.78
C TYR A 27 -11.71 -4.85 9.28
N SER A 28 -10.96 -5.77 9.90
CA SER A 28 -10.46 -5.52 11.25
C SER A 28 -9.49 -4.35 11.23
N VAL A 29 -9.35 -3.65 12.37
CA VAL A 29 -8.40 -2.52 12.48
C VAL A 29 -6.97 -2.95 12.14
N ASN A 30 -6.58 -4.17 12.51
CA ASN A 30 -5.27 -4.72 12.19
C ASN A 30 -5.09 -4.94 10.67
N ASP A 31 -6.10 -5.47 10.00
CA ASP A 31 -6.06 -5.71 8.56
C ASP A 31 -6.09 -4.38 7.77
N ALA A 32 -6.91 -3.43 8.22
CA ALA A 32 -7.01 -2.09 7.64
C ALA A 32 -5.68 -1.33 7.72
N VAL A 33 -5.01 -1.37 8.88
CA VAL A 33 -3.67 -0.80 9.07
C VAL A 33 -2.65 -1.52 8.19
N ALA A 34 -2.69 -2.85 8.13
CA ALA A 34 -1.76 -3.63 7.30
C ALA A 34 -1.90 -3.31 5.80
N LEU A 35 -3.14 -3.18 5.31
CA LEU A 35 -3.44 -2.77 3.94
C LEU A 35 -2.94 -1.34 3.65
N ARG A 36 -3.17 -0.40 4.57
CA ARG A 36 -2.72 0.98 4.43
C ARG A 36 -1.20 1.10 4.37
N VAL A 37 -0.49 0.37 5.23
CA VAL A 37 0.97 0.32 5.25
C VAL A 37 1.52 -0.31 3.96
N ARG A 38 0.91 -1.41 3.49
CA ARG A 38 1.32 -2.09 2.25
C ARG A 38 1.17 -1.20 1.01
N SER A 39 0.07 -0.45 0.93
CA SER A 39 -0.14 0.54 -0.15
C SER A 39 0.89 1.68 -0.09
N GLY A 40 1.17 2.20 1.11
CA GLY A 40 2.18 3.25 1.31
C GLY A 40 3.59 2.82 0.90
N ILE A 41 3.96 1.56 1.14
CA ILE A 41 5.23 0.98 0.70
C ILE A 41 5.34 1.04 -0.83
N LEU A 42 4.30 0.62 -1.56
CA LEU A 42 4.31 0.62 -3.03
C LEU A 42 4.46 2.02 -3.62
N VAL A 43 3.77 3.01 -3.05
CA VAL A 43 3.88 4.41 -3.48
C VAL A 43 5.27 4.99 -3.20
N ASN A 44 5.84 4.69 -2.03
CA ASN A 44 7.18 5.14 -1.67
C ASN A 44 8.26 4.48 -2.56
N VAL A 45 8.05 3.23 -2.92
CA VAL A 45 8.89 2.50 -3.87
C VAL A 45 8.82 3.12 -5.27
N ALA A 46 7.63 3.51 -5.74
CA ALA A 46 7.46 4.24 -7.00
C ALA A 46 8.19 5.59 -7.01
N ALA A 47 8.15 6.33 -5.89
CA ALA A 47 8.83 7.61 -5.74
C ALA A 47 10.37 7.51 -5.75
N LYS A 48 10.93 6.39 -5.30
CA LYS A 48 12.38 6.18 -5.20
C LYS A 48 13.05 5.77 -6.52
N LEU A 49 12.32 5.46 -7.58
CA LEU A 49 12.88 4.90 -8.83
C LEU A 49 13.58 5.90 -9.77
N THR A 50 14.29 6.90 -9.22
CA THR A 50 14.93 7.95 -10.02
C THR A 50 16.43 7.70 -10.28
N HIS A 51 17.12 6.84 -9.50
CA HIS A 51 18.52 6.43 -9.75
C HIS A 51 18.78 4.90 -9.67
N ASN A 52 19.88 4.44 -10.30
CA ASN A 52 20.20 3.01 -10.52
C ASN A 52 20.44 2.19 -9.22
N LYS A 53 20.96 2.82 -8.15
CA LYS A 53 21.06 2.19 -6.82
C LYS A 53 19.66 1.84 -6.27
N ASP A 54 18.68 2.72 -6.52
CA ASP A 54 17.31 2.56 -6.07
C ASP A 54 16.57 1.43 -6.79
N VAL A 55 17.06 1.01 -7.97
CA VAL A 55 16.49 -0.14 -8.70
C VAL A 55 16.85 -1.46 -8.02
N ARG A 56 18.09 -1.61 -7.53
CA ARG A 56 18.45 -2.80 -6.74
C ARG A 56 17.73 -2.79 -5.40
N ASP A 57 17.67 -1.63 -4.74
CA ASP A 57 16.99 -1.48 -3.46
C ASP A 57 15.47 -1.70 -3.63
N LEU A 58 14.89 -1.36 -4.78
CA LEU A 58 13.52 -1.75 -5.19
C LEU A 58 13.35 -3.27 -5.15
N PHE A 59 14.23 -4.04 -5.80
CA PHE A 59 14.07 -5.50 -5.83
C PHE A 59 14.21 -6.11 -4.43
N VAL A 60 15.12 -5.60 -3.61
CA VAL A 60 15.25 -6.00 -2.20
C VAL A 60 13.96 -5.67 -1.44
N ASP A 61 13.45 -4.44 -1.56
CA ASP A 61 12.19 -4.02 -0.93
C ASP A 61 11.01 -4.90 -1.36
N LEU A 62 10.93 -5.29 -2.63
CA LEU A 62 9.87 -6.18 -3.13
C LEU A 62 9.97 -7.59 -2.54
N VAL A 63 11.18 -8.10 -2.37
CA VAL A 63 11.36 -9.42 -1.76
C VAL A 63 11.01 -9.37 -0.27
N GLU A 64 11.65 -8.47 0.49
CA GLU A 64 11.51 -8.37 1.94
C GLU A 64 10.10 -7.95 2.38
N LYS A 65 9.45 -7.04 1.65
CA LYS A 65 8.17 -6.45 2.09
C LYS A 65 6.94 -7.06 1.45
N PHE A 66 7.11 -7.88 0.41
CA PHE A 66 5.98 -8.50 -0.28
C PHE A 66 6.14 -10.01 -0.45
N VAL A 67 7.23 -10.46 -1.08
CA VAL A 67 7.41 -11.89 -1.39
C VAL A 67 7.57 -12.72 -0.11
N GLU A 68 8.46 -12.34 0.80
CA GLU A 68 8.73 -13.07 2.04
C GLU A 68 7.49 -13.17 2.95
N PRO A 69 6.74 -12.08 3.22
CA PRO A 69 5.48 -12.17 3.95
C PRO A 69 4.47 -13.13 3.30
N CYS A 70 4.26 -13.01 1.99
CA CYS A 70 3.33 -13.90 1.27
C CYS A 70 3.78 -15.37 1.33
N ARG A 71 5.08 -15.66 1.25
CA ARG A 71 5.63 -17.01 1.41
C ARG A 71 5.46 -17.53 2.83
N SER A 72 5.72 -16.71 3.85
CA SER A 72 5.53 -17.06 5.26
C SER A 72 4.07 -17.41 5.57
N ASP A 73 3.14 -16.69 4.94
CA ASP A 73 1.70 -16.93 5.05
C ASP A 73 1.21 -18.06 4.13
N HIS A 74 2.12 -18.76 3.44
CA HIS A 74 1.85 -19.90 2.56
C HIS A 74 0.89 -19.56 1.40
N TRP A 75 0.93 -18.33 0.88
CA TRP A 75 0.07 -17.94 -0.23
C TRP A 75 0.43 -18.78 -1.47
N PRO A 76 -0.53 -19.43 -2.13
CA PRO A 76 -0.26 -20.06 -3.41
C PRO A 76 -0.01 -18.97 -4.46
N LEU A 77 0.82 -19.26 -5.46
CA LEU A 77 1.13 -18.34 -6.56
C LEU A 77 -0.14 -17.81 -7.26
N ASN A 78 -1.20 -18.63 -7.29
CA ASN A 78 -2.48 -18.24 -7.86
C ASN A 78 -3.14 -17.09 -7.09
N ASP A 79 -3.09 -17.11 -5.76
CA ASP A 79 -3.69 -16.06 -4.92
C ASP A 79 -2.89 -14.77 -5.01
N VAL A 80 -1.56 -14.86 -5.08
CA VAL A 80 -0.71 -13.69 -5.37
C VAL A 80 -1.04 -13.07 -6.72
N ARG A 81 -1.26 -13.90 -7.77
CA ARG A 81 -1.70 -13.43 -9.08
C ARG A 81 -3.07 -12.75 -9.02
N LEU A 82 -4.03 -13.36 -8.34
CA LEU A 82 -5.38 -12.82 -8.20
C LEU A 82 -5.35 -11.49 -7.46
N PHE A 83 -4.63 -11.40 -6.35
CA PHE A 83 -4.45 -10.17 -5.59
C PHE A 83 -3.84 -9.05 -6.44
N LEU A 84 -2.73 -9.31 -7.14
CA LEU A 84 -2.07 -8.29 -7.97
C LEU A 84 -2.97 -7.82 -9.12
N ASN A 85 -3.77 -8.71 -9.70
CA ASN A 85 -4.72 -8.34 -10.75
C ASN A 85 -5.88 -7.49 -10.21
N GLN A 86 -6.47 -7.86 -9.07
CA GLN A 86 -7.54 -7.09 -8.46
C GLN A 86 -7.04 -5.74 -7.93
N TYR A 87 -5.86 -5.70 -7.33
CA TYR A 87 -5.23 -4.46 -6.85
C TYR A 87 -4.86 -3.51 -8.00
N SER A 88 -4.42 -4.04 -9.14
CA SER A 88 -4.21 -3.22 -10.33
C SER A 88 -5.52 -2.62 -10.86
N ALA A 89 -6.62 -3.38 -10.77
CA ALA A 89 -7.92 -2.98 -11.29
C ALA A 89 -8.67 -2.00 -10.35
N SER A 90 -8.47 -2.08 -9.03
CA SER A 90 -9.20 -1.28 -8.05
C SER A 90 -8.99 0.23 -8.20
N VAL A 91 -7.84 0.65 -8.72
CA VAL A 91 -7.55 2.08 -8.98
C VAL A 91 -8.48 2.69 -10.03
N HIS A 92 -9.05 1.87 -10.93
CA HIS A 92 -10.04 2.34 -11.91
C HIS A 92 -11.41 2.63 -11.29
N SER A 93 -11.69 2.07 -10.11
CA SER A 93 -12.89 2.39 -9.32
C SER A 93 -12.73 3.58 -8.37
N LEU A 94 -11.52 4.15 -8.25
CA LEU A 94 -11.28 5.31 -7.39
C LEU A 94 -11.60 6.61 -8.13
N ASP A 95 -12.69 7.25 -7.73
CA ASP A 95 -13.05 8.57 -8.23
C ASP A 95 -11.95 9.60 -7.93
N GLY A 96 -11.51 10.32 -8.96
CA GLY A 96 -10.49 11.37 -8.84
C GLY A 96 -9.04 10.90 -9.06
N PHE A 97 -8.78 9.62 -9.33
CA PHE A 97 -7.42 9.18 -9.67
C PHE A 97 -7.07 9.52 -11.14
N ARG A 98 -6.30 10.60 -11.32
CA ARG A 98 -5.99 11.16 -12.66
C ARG A 98 -4.89 10.43 -13.44
N HIS A 99 -4.18 9.49 -12.82
CA HIS A 99 -2.97 8.87 -13.38
C HIS A 99 -3.15 7.39 -13.75
N GLN A 100 -4.36 6.99 -14.18
CA GLN A 100 -4.71 5.60 -14.51
C GLN A 100 -3.70 4.95 -15.49
N ALA A 101 -3.36 5.65 -16.59
CA ALA A 101 -2.41 5.12 -17.57
C ALA A 101 -0.98 4.91 -17.03
N LEU A 102 -0.54 5.75 -16.09
CA LEU A 102 0.77 5.60 -15.45
C LEU A 102 0.74 4.43 -14.46
N TRP A 103 -0.36 4.29 -13.73
CA TRP A 103 -0.59 3.16 -12.83
C TRP A 103 -0.59 1.83 -13.57
N ASP A 104 -1.30 1.72 -14.69
CA ASP A 104 -1.33 0.49 -15.49
C ASP A 104 0.06 0.09 -15.98
N ARG A 105 0.88 1.06 -16.40
CA ARG A 105 2.27 0.81 -16.81
C ARG A 105 3.15 0.38 -15.63
N TYR A 106 3.00 1.03 -14.48
CA TYR A 106 3.74 0.71 -13.27
C TYR A 106 3.37 -0.70 -12.77
N MET A 107 2.08 -0.97 -12.54
CA MET A 107 1.59 -2.26 -12.08
C MET A 107 1.84 -3.39 -13.07
N GLY A 108 1.79 -3.11 -14.38
CA GLY A 108 2.17 -4.08 -15.41
C GLY A 108 3.60 -4.57 -15.24
N THR A 109 4.54 -3.65 -14.99
CA THR A 109 5.95 -3.96 -14.75
C THR A 109 6.14 -4.65 -13.39
N LEU A 110 5.57 -4.07 -12.33
CA LEU A 110 5.69 -4.56 -10.96
C LEU A 110 5.16 -5.99 -10.80
N ARG A 111 4.00 -6.28 -11.40
CA ARG A 111 3.40 -7.62 -11.40
C ARG A 111 4.34 -8.63 -12.07
N GLY A 112 4.96 -8.25 -13.18
CA GLY A 112 5.95 -9.10 -13.86
C GLY A 112 7.13 -9.44 -12.95
N CYS A 113 7.68 -8.45 -12.25
CA CYS A 113 8.78 -8.64 -11.31
C CYS A 113 8.36 -9.53 -10.12
N LEU A 114 7.24 -9.23 -9.46
CA LEU A 114 6.78 -9.97 -8.28
C LEU A 114 6.45 -11.43 -8.60
N LEU A 115 5.82 -11.71 -9.73
CA LEU A 115 5.52 -13.09 -10.12
C LEU A 115 6.77 -13.89 -10.48
N ARG A 116 7.82 -13.23 -10.98
CA ARG A 116 9.13 -13.85 -11.22
C ARG A 116 9.82 -14.18 -9.89
N LEU A 117 9.89 -13.21 -8.98
CA LEU A 117 10.49 -13.34 -7.65
C LEU A 117 9.76 -14.35 -6.75
N TYR A 118 8.45 -14.55 -6.94
CA TYR A 118 7.68 -15.54 -6.18
C TYR A 118 7.83 -16.97 -6.72
N HIS A 119 8.35 -17.15 -7.93
CA HIS A 119 8.54 -18.47 -8.53
C HIS A 119 9.96 -19.01 -8.33
N ASP A 120 10.96 -18.14 -8.19
CA ASP A 120 12.34 -18.53 -7.80
C ASP A 120 12.46 -18.68 -6.28
#